data_AF-A0AAN4YCJ5-F1
#
_entry.id   AF-A0AAN4YCJ5-F1
#
_cell.length_a   1.000
_cell.length_b   1.000
_cell.length_c   1.000
_cell.angle_alpha   90.00
_cell.angle_beta   90.00
_cell.angle_gamma   90.00
#
_symmetry.space_group_name_H-M   'P 1'
#
loop_
_entity.id
_entity.type
_entity.pdbx_description
1 polymer ?
#
loop_
_entity_poly.entity_id
_entity_poly.type
_entity_poly.pdbx_seq_one_letter_code
_entity_poly.pdbx_strand_id
1 'polypeptide(L)'
;MIGLDKITTDPSMFYDWFKREFYKSGDVLKECDMPRLAISCFFAHTDGTFGILEHRSSQGNEKGPDYERLYKLLSKLGKHVRLFERMIHAIEALRRDFCEGFVVEPIAASIPKPNPLPKLHEQSMGKIVARVFQEEDERHQFYHHLNQFFNKEYISQSLQRCKKRRARVHAEILLIDFFDKFDANFLDNDDKYIACSKPACYLCYEYICQHPDKYTLPPTHQKLYYAWSLPIVRVNDRNCIEKFARHKRFLNHVTETLQSDLRKEVQRQLAPRKNHADSTAGASSVFNTGRVRPTSKIYEHHIRALTQLLSEG
;
A
#
# COMPACT_ATOMS: atom_id res chain seq x y z
N MET A 1 -11.76 21.55 10.04
CA MET A 1 -12.73 20.66 10.70
C MET A 1 -13.83 20.33 9.70
N ILE A 2 -13.78 19.14 9.08
CA ILE A 2 -14.87 18.64 8.22
C ILE A 2 -15.47 17.45 8.98
N GLY A 3 -16.77 17.54 9.23
CA GLY A 3 -17.49 16.77 10.25
C GLY A 3 -17.38 15.26 10.11
N LEU A 4 -17.19 14.62 11.26
CA LEU A 4 -17.59 13.23 11.47
C LEU A 4 -19.12 13.13 11.53
N ASP A 5 -19.61 12.02 10.97
CA ASP A 5 -20.83 11.31 11.34
C ASP A 5 -22.20 11.88 10.94
N LYS A 6 -22.53 11.73 9.64
CA LYS A 6 -23.88 11.32 9.22
C LYS A 6 -23.78 10.19 8.20
N ILE A 7 -23.43 9.00 8.67
CA ILE A 7 -23.59 7.80 7.83
C ILE A 7 -25.08 7.47 7.82
N THR A 8 -25.80 8.02 6.83
CA THR A 8 -27.18 7.63 6.59
C THR A 8 -27.19 6.25 5.93
N THR A 9 -27.78 5.28 6.63
CA THR A 9 -27.98 3.91 6.12
C THR A 9 -29.34 3.73 5.45
N ASP A 10 -30.10 4.81 5.28
CA ASP A 10 -31.37 4.79 4.56
C ASP A 10 -31.14 4.49 3.06
N PRO A 11 -31.65 3.36 2.53
CA PRO A 11 -31.55 3.04 1.13
C PRO A 11 -32.29 4.02 0.21
N SER A 12 -33.32 4.73 0.72
CA SER A 12 -34.18 5.60 -0.07
C SER A 12 -33.38 6.75 -0.70
N MET A 13 -32.51 7.40 0.10
CA MET A 13 -31.63 8.49 -0.35
C MET A 13 -30.74 8.06 -1.51
N PHE A 14 -30.09 6.91 -1.40
CA PHE A 14 -29.23 6.39 -2.45
C PHE A 14 -30.04 6.05 -3.70
N TYR A 15 -31.20 5.42 -3.53
CA TYR A 15 -32.05 4.99 -4.65
C TYR A 15 -32.61 6.17 -5.44
N ASP A 16 -33.10 7.20 -4.74
CA ASP A 16 -33.64 8.41 -5.35
C ASP A 16 -32.53 9.21 -6.05
N TRP A 17 -31.35 9.29 -5.44
CA TRP A 17 -30.17 9.84 -6.09
C TRP A 17 -29.82 9.03 -7.35
N PHE A 18 -29.69 7.71 -7.26
CA PHE A 18 -29.28 6.87 -8.38
C PHE A 18 -30.22 7.01 -9.58
N LYS A 19 -31.54 6.97 -9.34
CA LYS A 19 -32.55 7.16 -10.39
C LYS A 19 -32.45 8.50 -11.08
N ARG A 20 -32.25 9.57 -10.31
CA ARG A 20 -32.18 10.94 -10.83
C ARG A 20 -30.89 11.20 -11.62
N GLU A 21 -29.78 10.60 -11.19
CA GLU A 21 -28.46 10.95 -11.72
C GLU A 21 -28.01 10.03 -12.87
N PHE A 22 -28.41 8.75 -12.88
CA PHE A 22 -28.00 7.80 -13.93
C PHE A 22 -28.96 7.73 -15.13
N TYR A 23 -30.09 8.43 -15.06
CA TYR A 23 -31.07 8.51 -16.14
C TYR A 23 -31.48 9.95 -16.38
N LYS A 24 -31.53 10.35 -17.65
CA LYS A 24 -32.00 11.66 -18.08
C LYS A 24 -33.29 11.48 -18.87
N SER A 25 -34.41 11.85 -18.26
CA SER A 25 -35.75 11.63 -18.84
C SER A 25 -36.06 10.17 -19.16
N GLY A 26 -35.46 9.22 -18.43
CA GLY A 26 -35.59 7.78 -18.67
C GLY A 26 -34.52 7.18 -19.59
N ASP A 27 -33.73 8.01 -20.28
CA ASP A 27 -32.63 7.56 -21.14
C ASP A 27 -31.32 7.42 -20.38
N VAL A 28 -30.45 6.52 -20.86
CA VAL A 28 -29.08 6.36 -20.36
C VAL A 28 -28.26 7.63 -20.66
N LEU A 29 -27.42 8.03 -19.71
CA LEU A 29 -26.53 9.17 -19.86
C LEU A 29 -25.61 9.06 -21.09
N LYS A 30 -25.33 10.21 -21.71
CA LYS A 30 -24.33 10.35 -22.77
C LYS A 30 -23.02 10.91 -22.22
N GLU A 31 -21.96 10.86 -23.02
CA GLU A 31 -20.64 11.37 -22.63
C GLU A 31 -20.68 12.84 -22.17
N CYS A 32 -21.51 13.67 -22.81
CA CYS A 32 -21.68 15.08 -22.43
C CYS A 32 -22.32 15.28 -21.04
N ASP A 33 -22.98 14.28 -20.46
CA ASP A 33 -23.57 14.34 -19.13
C ASP A 33 -22.56 13.96 -18.02
N MET A 34 -21.41 13.36 -18.37
CA MET A 34 -20.42 12.87 -17.41
C MET A 34 -19.87 13.94 -16.44
N PRO A 35 -19.60 15.19 -16.85
CA PRO A 35 -19.15 16.22 -15.90
C PRO A 35 -20.16 16.49 -14.79
N ARG A 36 -21.47 16.53 -15.13
CA ARG A 36 -22.54 16.71 -14.15
C ARG A 36 -22.63 15.52 -13.20
N LEU A 37 -22.52 14.29 -13.73
CA LEU A 37 -22.52 13.08 -12.92
C LEU A 37 -21.34 13.07 -11.94
N ALA A 38 -20.14 13.51 -12.36
CA ALA A 38 -18.97 13.59 -11.51
C ALA A 38 -19.18 14.58 -10.34
N ILE A 39 -19.75 15.76 -10.61
CA ILE A 39 -20.12 16.75 -9.58
C ILE A 39 -21.16 16.16 -8.60
N SER A 40 -22.18 15.50 -9.13
CA SER A 40 -23.20 14.87 -8.30
C SER A 40 -22.64 13.76 -7.40
N CYS A 41 -21.74 12.92 -7.94
CA CYS A 41 -21.03 11.90 -7.16
C CYS A 41 -20.14 12.50 -6.07
N PHE A 42 -19.56 13.69 -6.31
CA PHE A 42 -18.77 14.40 -5.30
C PHE A 42 -19.64 14.81 -4.11
N PHE A 43 -20.79 15.46 -4.35
CA PHE A 43 -21.70 15.86 -3.28
C PHE A 43 -22.30 14.67 -2.53
N ALA A 44 -22.73 13.64 -3.26
CA ALA A 44 -23.28 12.41 -2.69
C ALA A 44 -22.28 11.63 -1.81
N HIS A 45 -20.98 11.77 -2.09
CA HIS A 45 -19.94 11.25 -1.21
C HIS A 45 -19.83 12.08 0.07
N THR A 46 -19.97 13.40 -0.01
CA THR A 46 -19.78 14.31 1.14
C THR A 46 -20.97 14.37 2.09
N ASP A 47 -22.19 14.14 1.60
CA ASP A 47 -23.43 14.25 2.37
C ASP A 47 -23.93 12.93 2.97
N GLY A 48 -23.19 11.83 2.76
CA GLY A 48 -23.51 10.52 3.28
C GLY A 48 -24.46 9.69 2.42
N THR A 49 -24.86 10.15 1.23
CA THR A 49 -25.74 9.40 0.30
C THR A 49 -25.20 8.00 -0.04
N PHE A 50 -23.88 7.83 -0.07
CA PHE A 50 -23.25 6.52 -0.31
C PHE A 50 -23.10 5.62 0.93
N GLY A 51 -23.53 6.08 2.12
CA GLY A 51 -23.35 5.38 3.39
C GLY A 51 -23.93 3.97 3.42
N ILE A 52 -25.06 3.75 2.73
CA ILE A 52 -25.66 2.41 2.63
C ILE A 52 -24.79 1.40 1.86
N LEU A 53 -24.02 1.84 0.86
CA LEU A 53 -23.10 0.97 0.12
C LEU A 53 -21.92 0.55 0.98
N GLU A 54 -21.38 1.50 1.75
CA GLU A 54 -20.30 1.23 2.70
C GLU A 54 -20.75 0.28 3.81
N HIS A 55 -21.93 0.52 4.38
CA HIS A 55 -22.52 -0.35 5.40
C HIS A 55 -22.71 -1.79 4.90
N ARG A 56 -23.29 -1.97 3.70
CA ARG A 56 -23.53 -3.29 3.11
C ARG A 56 -22.27 -4.01 2.63
N SER A 57 -21.17 -3.29 2.43
CA SER A 57 -19.87 -3.89 2.10
C SER A 57 -19.22 -4.62 3.29
N SER A 58 -19.57 -4.25 4.53
CA SER A 58 -18.84 -4.68 5.74
C SER A 58 -19.49 -5.82 6.53
N GLN A 59 -20.76 -6.18 6.26
CA GLN A 59 -21.56 -7.10 7.11
C GLN A 59 -21.49 -8.60 6.74
N GLY A 60 -20.44 -9.07 6.07
CA GLY A 60 -20.37 -10.48 5.66
C GLY A 60 -21.47 -10.88 4.65
N ASN A 61 -22.08 -9.90 3.98
CA ASN A 61 -23.05 -10.08 2.92
C ASN A 61 -22.39 -10.79 1.73
N GLU A 62 -23.04 -11.82 1.16
CA GLU A 62 -22.54 -12.51 -0.03
C GLU A 62 -22.32 -11.55 -1.21
N LYS A 63 -23.15 -10.50 -1.33
CA LYS A 63 -23.03 -9.42 -2.31
C LYS A 63 -22.17 -8.24 -1.84
N GLY A 64 -21.56 -8.33 -0.65
CA GLY A 64 -20.66 -7.30 -0.11
C GLY A 64 -19.60 -6.79 -1.11
N PRO A 65 -18.94 -7.66 -1.89
CA PRO A 65 -17.98 -7.24 -2.91
C PRO A 65 -18.57 -6.34 -4.01
N ASP A 66 -19.83 -6.54 -4.38
CA ASP A 66 -20.50 -5.73 -5.40
C ASP A 66 -20.84 -4.34 -4.86
N TYR A 67 -21.33 -4.25 -3.63
CA TYR A 67 -21.55 -2.96 -2.96
C TYR A 67 -20.24 -2.18 -2.79
N GLU A 68 -19.16 -2.85 -2.37
CA GLU A 68 -17.83 -2.25 -2.26
C GLU A 68 -17.33 -1.74 -3.61
N ARG A 69 -17.53 -2.53 -4.68
CA ARG A 69 -17.14 -2.16 -6.04
C ARG A 69 -17.92 -0.95 -6.52
N LEU A 70 -19.24 -0.92 -6.32
CA LEU A 70 -20.08 0.20 -6.72
C LEU A 70 -19.70 1.48 -5.97
N TYR A 71 -19.57 1.40 -4.63
CA TYR A 71 -19.10 2.50 -3.80
C TYR A 71 -17.79 3.08 -4.34
N LYS A 72 -16.80 2.22 -4.60
CA LYS A 72 -15.50 2.66 -5.14
C LYS A 72 -15.60 3.32 -6.51
N LEU A 73 -16.49 2.85 -7.40
CA LEU A 73 -16.66 3.45 -8.73
C LEU A 73 -17.30 4.83 -8.63
N LEU A 74 -18.35 4.98 -7.81
CA LEU A 74 -19.02 6.26 -7.62
C LEU A 74 -18.10 7.28 -6.94
N SER A 75 -17.37 6.86 -5.90
CA SER A 75 -16.37 7.72 -5.24
C SER A 75 -15.25 8.15 -6.19
N LYS A 76 -14.86 7.32 -7.16
CA LYS A 76 -13.86 7.69 -8.19
C LYS A 76 -14.36 8.81 -9.09
N LEU A 77 -15.63 8.79 -9.49
CA LEU A 77 -16.20 9.85 -10.35
C LEU A 77 -16.13 11.21 -9.64
N GLY A 78 -16.53 11.28 -8.38
CA GLY A 78 -16.46 12.51 -7.58
C GLY A 78 -15.03 12.96 -7.22
N LYS A 79 -14.04 12.07 -7.31
CA LYS A 79 -12.64 12.37 -6.94
C LYS A 79 -12.03 13.47 -7.81
N HIS A 80 -12.43 13.57 -9.06
CA HIS A 80 -11.89 14.60 -9.97
C HIS A 80 -12.22 16.01 -9.46
N VAL A 81 -13.47 16.24 -9.03
CA VAL A 81 -13.89 17.54 -8.47
C VAL A 81 -13.10 17.89 -7.22
N ARG A 82 -12.99 16.93 -6.28
CA ARG A 82 -12.17 17.10 -5.07
C ARG A 82 -10.71 17.42 -5.37
N LEU A 83 -10.14 16.81 -6.42
CA LEU A 83 -8.76 17.06 -6.83
C LEU A 83 -8.62 18.50 -7.34
N PHE A 84 -9.54 18.97 -8.19
CA PHE A 84 -9.52 20.34 -8.69
C PHE A 84 -9.68 21.37 -7.57
N GLU A 85 -10.60 21.16 -6.63
CA GLU A 85 -10.73 22.05 -5.46
C GLU A 85 -9.43 22.13 -4.66
N ARG A 86 -8.79 20.98 -4.39
CA ARG A 86 -7.49 20.94 -3.70
C ARG A 86 -6.39 21.62 -4.48
N MET A 87 -6.37 21.48 -5.81
CA MET A 87 -5.39 22.16 -6.66
C MET A 87 -5.57 23.68 -6.62
N ILE A 88 -6.81 24.18 -6.67
CA ILE A 88 -7.10 25.62 -6.55
C ILE A 88 -6.62 26.14 -5.18
N HIS A 89 -6.99 25.47 -4.09
CA HIS A 89 -6.53 25.85 -2.76
C HIS A 89 -5.00 25.77 -2.61
N ALA A 90 -4.35 24.78 -3.21
CA ALA A 90 -2.89 24.67 -3.18
C ALA A 90 -2.22 25.82 -3.95
N ILE A 91 -2.75 26.21 -5.12
CA ILE A 91 -2.25 27.36 -5.90
C ILE A 91 -2.38 28.65 -5.09
N GLU A 92 -3.50 28.82 -4.37
CA GLU A 92 -3.69 29.99 -3.51
C GLU A 92 -2.74 29.99 -2.31
N ALA A 93 -2.63 28.85 -1.61
CA ALA A 93 -1.81 28.72 -0.41
C ALA A 93 -0.30 28.81 -0.68
N LEU A 94 0.17 28.22 -1.78
CA LEU A 94 1.58 28.15 -2.17
C LEU A 94 1.95 29.21 -3.22
N ARG A 95 1.10 30.24 -3.39
CA ARG A 95 1.30 31.29 -4.42
C ARG A 95 2.67 31.95 -4.33
N ARG A 96 3.16 32.20 -3.11
CA ARG A 96 4.48 32.81 -2.88
C ARG A 96 5.61 31.85 -3.19
N ASP A 97 5.47 30.57 -2.82
CA ASP A 97 6.50 29.55 -3.05
C ASP A 97 6.69 29.26 -4.55
N PHE A 98 5.64 29.44 -5.36
CA PHE A 98 5.68 29.25 -6.81
C PHE A 98 5.79 30.55 -7.61
N CYS A 99 5.98 31.72 -6.98
CA CYS A 99 5.93 33.00 -7.71
C CYS A 99 7.05 33.16 -8.74
N GLU A 100 8.21 32.55 -8.49
CA GLU A 100 9.37 32.51 -9.40
C GLU A 100 9.35 31.29 -10.35
N GLY A 101 8.29 30.48 -10.29
CA GLY A 101 8.19 29.21 -10.98
C GLY A 101 8.91 28.07 -10.25
N PHE A 102 9.03 26.92 -10.91
CA PHE A 102 9.77 25.77 -10.40
C PHE A 102 10.40 24.99 -11.55
N VAL A 103 11.50 24.30 -11.26
CA VAL A 103 12.16 23.38 -12.18
C VAL A 103 11.86 21.96 -11.73
N VAL A 104 11.50 21.09 -12.68
CA VAL A 104 11.31 19.66 -12.42
C VAL A 104 12.61 18.93 -12.73
N GLU A 105 13.28 18.45 -11.69
CA GLU A 105 14.49 17.65 -11.84
C GLU A 105 14.17 16.15 -11.74
N PRO A 106 14.42 15.35 -12.79
CA PRO A 106 14.17 13.93 -12.75
C PRO A 106 15.28 13.19 -12.01
N ILE A 107 14.91 12.39 -11.01
CA ILE A 107 15.82 11.41 -10.41
C ILE A 107 15.76 10.11 -11.20
N ALA A 108 16.91 9.63 -11.65
CA ALA A 108 17.01 8.39 -12.41
C ALA A 108 16.52 7.19 -11.58
N ALA A 109 15.71 6.35 -12.22
CA ALA A 109 15.26 5.10 -11.61
C ALA A 109 16.47 4.19 -11.29
N SER A 110 16.35 3.41 -10.22
CA SER A 110 17.38 2.42 -9.87
C SER A 110 17.57 1.36 -10.96
N ILE A 111 18.82 0.92 -11.14
CA ILE A 111 19.16 -0.16 -12.06
C ILE A 111 18.51 -1.47 -11.55
N PRO A 112 17.69 -2.15 -12.37
CA PRO A 112 16.99 -3.35 -11.93
C PRO A 112 17.97 -4.51 -11.66
N LYS A 113 18.00 -4.98 -10.42
CA LYS A 113 18.87 -6.09 -10.02
C LYS A 113 18.14 -7.43 -10.06
N PRO A 114 18.85 -8.54 -10.33
CA PRO A 114 18.30 -9.86 -10.06
C PRO A 114 17.75 -9.89 -8.63
N ASN A 115 16.56 -10.43 -8.45
CA ASN A 115 16.02 -10.58 -7.11
C ASN A 115 16.90 -11.60 -6.35
N PRO A 116 17.47 -11.22 -5.18
CA PRO A 116 18.37 -12.10 -4.45
C PRO A 116 17.70 -13.34 -3.84
N LEU A 117 16.39 -13.52 -4.04
CA LEU A 117 15.68 -14.77 -3.70
C LEU A 117 16.50 -16.00 -4.13
N PRO A 118 17.03 -16.81 -3.18
CA PRO A 118 17.67 -18.07 -3.52
C PRO A 118 16.71 -18.98 -4.29
N LYS A 119 17.28 -19.92 -5.06
CA LYS A 119 16.49 -20.95 -5.75
C LYS A 119 15.70 -21.73 -4.70
N LEU A 120 14.40 -21.47 -4.61
CA LEU A 120 13.52 -22.15 -3.67
C LEU A 120 13.23 -23.57 -4.15
N HIS A 121 13.91 -24.52 -3.53
CA HIS A 121 13.67 -25.96 -3.56
C HIS A 121 13.26 -26.43 -2.16
N GLU A 122 12.76 -27.65 -2.04
CA GLU A 122 12.21 -28.20 -0.79
C GLU A 122 13.19 -28.06 0.41
N GLN A 123 14.48 -28.26 0.19
CA GLN A 123 15.51 -28.08 1.23
C GLN A 123 15.68 -26.61 1.66
N SER A 124 15.57 -25.64 0.74
CA SER A 124 15.64 -24.22 1.09
C SER A 124 14.40 -23.71 1.81
N MET A 125 13.22 -24.26 1.50
CA MET A 125 11.99 -24.03 2.26
C MET A 125 12.16 -24.56 3.69
N GLY A 126 12.67 -25.78 3.85
CA GLY A 126 13.01 -26.36 5.15
C GLY A 126 13.95 -25.47 5.96
N LYS A 127 14.99 -24.88 5.34
CA LYS A 127 15.90 -23.95 6.00
C LYS A 127 15.20 -22.67 6.48
N ILE A 128 14.29 -22.10 5.68
CA ILE A 128 13.53 -20.92 6.08
C ILE A 128 12.58 -21.27 7.22
N VAL A 129 11.84 -22.37 7.08
CA VAL A 129 10.92 -22.85 8.11
C VAL A 129 11.67 -23.09 9.42
N ALA A 130 12.86 -23.71 9.39
CA ALA A 130 13.69 -23.92 10.58
C ALA A 130 14.22 -22.61 11.19
N ARG A 131 14.45 -21.56 10.39
CA ARG A 131 14.84 -20.23 10.89
C ARG A 131 13.67 -19.48 11.53
N VAL A 132 12.44 -19.71 11.06
CA VAL A 132 11.23 -19.09 11.61
C VAL A 132 10.70 -19.86 12.81
N PHE A 133 10.56 -21.17 12.69
CA PHE A 133 9.95 -22.05 13.67
C PHE A 133 11.06 -22.93 14.27
N GLN A 134 11.45 -22.61 15.49
CA GLN A 134 12.60 -23.26 16.13
C GLN A 134 12.24 -24.68 16.56
N GLU A 135 11.05 -24.85 17.14
CA GLU A 135 10.56 -26.13 17.64
C GLU A 135 9.99 -27.02 16.53
N GLU A 136 10.15 -28.33 16.67
CA GLU A 136 9.67 -29.30 15.68
C GLU A 136 8.14 -29.29 15.55
N ASP A 137 7.41 -29.16 16.66
CA ASP A 137 5.95 -29.06 16.67
C ASP A 137 5.44 -27.83 15.92
N GLU A 138 6.11 -26.68 16.06
CA GLU A 138 5.76 -25.45 15.33
C GLU A 138 5.93 -25.62 13.82
N ARG A 139 6.98 -26.34 13.40
CA ARG A 139 7.21 -26.65 11.97
C ARG A 139 6.10 -27.55 11.42
N HIS A 140 5.67 -28.56 12.19
CA HIS A 140 4.55 -29.41 11.82
C HIS A 140 3.24 -28.62 11.68
N GLN A 141 2.94 -27.73 12.63
CA GLN A 141 1.78 -26.84 12.56
C GLN A 141 1.82 -25.94 11.33
N PHE A 142 2.99 -25.39 10.99
CA PHE A 142 3.17 -24.59 9.79
C PHE A 142 2.85 -25.39 8.52
N TYR A 143 3.38 -26.62 8.36
CA TYR A 143 3.11 -27.43 7.18
C TYR A 143 1.65 -27.89 7.11
N HIS A 144 1.03 -28.21 8.25
CA HIS A 144 -0.39 -28.52 8.31
C HIS A 144 -1.23 -27.33 7.83
N HIS A 145 -0.97 -26.14 8.37
CA HIS A 145 -1.64 -24.91 7.96
C HIS A 145 -1.44 -24.61 6.46
N LEU A 146 -0.21 -24.77 5.96
CA LEU A 146 0.09 -24.57 4.55
C LEU A 146 -0.70 -25.51 3.65
N ASN A 147 -0.80 -26.80 3.99
CA ASN A 147 -1.57 -27.78 3.22
C ASN A 147 -3.09 -27.55 3.31
N GLN A 148 -3.58 -27.01 4.43
CA GLN A 148 -4.99 -26.75 4.64
C GLN A 148 -5.51 -25.60 3.75
N PHE A 149 -4.69 -24.55 3.55
CA PHE A 149 -5.14 -23.33 2.88
C PHE A 149 -4.50 -23.10 1.51
N PHE A 150 -3.47 -23.87 1.14
CA PHE A 150 -2.73 -23.64 -0.09
C PHE A 150 -2.45 -24.91 -0.87
N ASN A 151 -2.50 -24.74 -2.20
CA ASN A 151 -2.02 -25.73 -3.14
C ASN A 151 -0.49 -25.55 -3.32
N LYS A 152 0.27 -26.64 -3.11
CA LYS A 152 1.74 -26.64 -3.19
C LYS A 152 2.24 -26.25 -4.57
N GLU A 153 1.57 -26.72 -5.63
CA GLU A 153 1.92 -26.42 -7.02
C GLU A 153 1.76 -24.92 -7.33
N TYR A 154 0.70 -24.29 -6.83
CA TYR A 154 0.47 -22.85 -6.96
C TYR A 154 1.55 -22.03 -6.26
N ILE A 155 1.94 -22.41 -5.03
CA ILE A 155 3.05 -21.75 -4.31
C ILE A 155 4.34 -21.84 -5.13
N SER A 156 4.68 -23.05 -5.60
CA SER A 156 5.88 -23.30 -6.41
C SER A 156 5.90 -22.47 -7.70
N GLN A 157 4.81 -22.47 -8.47
CA GLN A 157 4.69 -21.69 -9.70
C GLN A 157 4.82 -20.19 -9.45
N SER A 158 4.19 -19.69 -8.38
CA SER A 158 4.23 -18.28 -8.09
C SER A 158 5.61 -17.83 -7.58
N LEU A 159 6.33 -18.70 -6.85
CA LEU A 159 7.73 -18.47 -6.49
C LEU A 159 8.63 -18.37 -7.72
N GLN A 160 8.41 -19.25 -8.70
CA GLN A 160 9.16 -19.21 -9.95
C GLN A 160 8.89 -17.93 -10.75
N ARG A 161 7.65 -17.41 -10.71
CA ARG A 161 7.31 -16.10 -11.29
C ARG A 161 8.02 -14.94 -10.57
N CYS A 162 8.17 -15.01 -9.24
CA CYS A 162 8.87 -13.99 -8.46
C CYS A 162 10.34 -13.87 -8.84
N LYS A 163 11.02 -15.01 -9.05
CA LYS A 163 12.43 -15.05 -9.47
C LYS A 163 12.69 -14.33 -10.79
N LYS A 164 11.73 -14.35 -11.72
CA LYS A 164 11.84 -13.65 -13.00
C LYS A 164 11.76 -12.13 -12.85
N ARG A 165 11.27 -11.61 -11.72
CA ARG A 165 11.20 -10.17 -11.49
C ARG A 165 12.53 -9.64 -11.02
N ARG A 166 12.85 -8.41 -11.44
CA ARG A 166 14.05 -7.69 -11.02
C ARG A 166 13.68 -6.73 -9.90
N ALA A 167 14.42 -6.77 -8.80
CA ALA A 167 14.24 -5.87 -7.69
C ALA A 167 14.65 -4.44 -8.07
N ARG A 168 13.89 -3.46 -7.56
CA ARG A 168 14.14 -2.04 -7.77
C ARG A 168 13.90 -1.26 -6.48
N VAL A 169 14.63 -0.17 -6.32
CA VAL A 169 14.33 0.87 -5.35
C VAL A 169 13.07 1.60 -5.83
N HIS A 170 12.08 1.69 -4.95
CA HIS A 170 10.84 2.42 -5.19
C HIS A 170 11.06 3.94 -5.12
N ALA A 171 10.12 4.71 -5.69
CA ALA A 171 10.25 6.16 -5.84
C ALA A 171 10.39 6.89 -4.50
N GLU A 172 9.63 6.47 -3.47
CA GLU A 172 9.71 7.03 -2.12
C GLU A 172 11.15 6.98 -1.59
N ILE A 173 11.78 5.81 -1.76
CA ILE A 173 13.11 5.53 -1.22
C ILE A 173 14.20 6.15 -2.09
N LEU A 174 13.97 6.28 -3.40
CA LEU A 174 14.88 7.01 -4.29
C LEU A 174 14.97 8.49 -3.94
N LEU A 175 13.84 9.12 -3.59
CA LEU A 175 13.83 10.51 -3.14
C LEU A 175 14.58 10.65 -1.81
N ILE A 176 14.27 9.81 -0.81
CA ILE A 176 15.00 9.83 0.47
C ILE A 176 16.50 9.63 0.27
N ASP A 177 16.90 8.67 -0.56
CA ASP A 177 18.30 8.42 -0.89
C ASP A 177 19.00 9.62 -1.52
N PHE A 178 18.27 10.43 -2.31
CA PHE A 178 18.78 11.67 -2.87
C PHE A 178 18.99 12.73 -1.79
N PHE A 179 17.99 12.96 -0.93
CA PHE A 179 18.10 13.88 0.19
C PHE A 179 19.26 13.50 1.14
N ASP A 180 19.39 12.22 1.47
CA ASP A 180 20.48 11.68 2.30
C ASP A 180 21.88 11.96 1.72
N LYS A 181 22.00 11.94 0.38
CA LYS A 181 23.28 12.12 -0.31
C LYS A 181 23.69 13.57 -0.46
N PHE A 182 22.72 14.43 -0.78
CA PHE A 182 22.98 15.80 -1.22
C PHE A 182 22.64 16.87 -0.19
N ASP A 183 22.09 16.49 0.98
CA ASP A 183 21.69 17.44 2.02
C ASP A 183 20.71 18.52 1.52
N ALA A 184 19.79 18.09 0.67
CA ALA A 184 18.79 18.99 0.13
C ALA A 184 17.80 19.43 1.22
N ASN A 185 17.31 20.67 1.12
CA ASN A 185 16.29 21.19 2.04
C ASN A 185 14.89 20.91 1.50
N PHE A 186 13.95 20.68 2.42
CA PHE A 186 12.53 20.69 2.09
C PHE A 186 12.01 22.13 2.04
N LEU A 187 10.86 22.32 1.38
CA LEU A 187 10.14 23.60 1.43
C LEU A 187 9.82 23.97 2.88
N ASP A 188 9.41 22.97 3.67
CA ASP A 188 9.26 23.05 5.12
C ASP A 188 10.06 21.90 5.75
N ASN A 189 11.08 22.22 6.53
CA ASN A 189 11.91 21.21 7.21
C ASN A 189 11.21 20.57 8.41
N ASP A 190 10.11 21.15 8.90
CA ASP A 190 9.23 20.56 9.91
C ASP A 190 8.16 19.64 9.27
N ASP A 191 7.91 19.76 7.95
CA ASP A 191 7.04 18.89 7.16
C ASP A 191 7.76 18.31 5.93
N LYS A 192 8.62 17.32 6.19
CA LYS A 192 9.40 16.60 5.15
C LYS A 192 8.52 15.61 4.39
N TYR A 193 7.57 16.13 3.62
CA TYR A 193 6.60 15.35 2.87
C TYR A 193 7.13 14.88 1.51
N ILE A 194 6.99 13.58 1.24
CA ILE A 194 7.28 12.99 -0.07
C ILE A 194 5.97 12.50 -0.69
N ALA A 195 5.54 13.19 -1.75
CA ALA A 195 4.35 12.82 -2.51
C ALA A 195 4.66 11.68 -3.50
N CYS A 196 3.74 10.71 -3.60
CA CYS A 196 3.79 9.64 -4.59
C CYS A 196 2.42 9.41 -5.23
N SER A 197 2.41 8.89 -6.46
CA SER A 197 1.17 8.63 -7.22
C SER A 197 0.30 7.51 -6.64
N LYS A 198 0.87 6.70 -5.73
CA LYS A 198 0.20 5.67 -4.95
C LYS A 198 0.59 5.81 -3.47
N PRO A 199 -0.25 5.34 -2.53
CA PRO A 199 0.17 5.15 -1.15
C PRO A 199 1.45 4.30 -1.08
N ALA A 200 2.22 4.46 -0.01
CA ALA A 200 3.44 3.69 0.18
C ALA A 200 3.15 2.20 0.31
N CYS A 201 4.06 1.39 -0.24
CA CYS A 201 4.06 -0.04 0.08
C CYS A 201 4.49 -0.29 1.52
N TYR A 202 4.28 -1.51 2.02
CA TYR A 202 4.65 -1.86 3.39
C TYR A 202 6.13 -1.57 3.68
N LEU A 203 7.04 -2.04 2.81
CA LEU A 203 8.48 -1.83 3.01
C LEU A 203 8.89 -0.35 2.91
N CYS A 204 8.28 0.42 2.01
CA CYS A 204 8.54 1.85 1.94
C CYS A 204 8.06 2.56 3.20
N TYR A 205 6.84 2.25 3.65
CA TYR A 205 6.27 2.83 4.86
C TYR A 205 7.12 2.53 6.10
N GLU A 206 7.50 1.27 6.30
CA GLU A 206 8.35 0.86 7.42
C GLU A 206 9.74 1.54 7.36
N TYR A 207 10.31 1.71 6.17
CA TYR A 207 11.59 2.40 6.01
C TYR A 207 11.49 3.86 6.42
N ILE A 208 10.43 4.55 5.98
CA ILE A 208 10.15 5.95 6.32
C ILE A 208 9.94 6.10 7.83
N CYS A 209 9.15 5.22 8.46
CA CYS A 209 8.90 5.21 9.90
C CYS A 209 10.18 5.11 10.74
N GLN A 210 11.17 4.36 10.26
CA GLN A 210 12.43 4.13 10.97
C GLN A 210 13.53 5.12 10.55
N HIS A 211 13.26 6.04 9.63
CA HIS A 211 14.25 6.98 9.14
C HIS A 211 14.56 8.05 10.20
N PRO A 212 15.85 8.36 10.49
CA PRO A 212 16.21 9.33 11.53
C PRO A 212 15.69 10.74 11.27
N ASP A 213 15.54 11.12 10.00
CA ASP A 213 15.14 12.49 9.61
C ASP A 213 13.66 12.81 9.79
N LYS A 214 12.85 11.86 10.31
CA LYS A 214 11.44 12.03 10.66
C LYS A 214 10.60 12.58 9.50
N TYR A 215 10.66 11.91 8.36
CA TYR A 215 9.80 12.21 7.22
C TYR A 215 8.32 12.11 7.58
N THR A 216 7.48 12.95 6.96
CA THR A 216 6.04 12.88 7.12
C THR A 216 5.53 11.56 6.56
N LEU A 217 4.83 10.79 7.41
CA LEU A 217 4.41 9.44 7.05
C LEU A 217 3.37 9.46 5.92
N PRO A 218 3.63 8.80 4.79
CA PRO A 218 2.64 8.72 3.72
C PRO A 218 1.51 7.75 4.12
N PRO A 219 0.32 7.88 3.50
CA PRO A 219 -0.66 6.80 3.55
C PRO A 219 -0.04 5.53 2.98
N THR A 220 -0.54 4.37 3.40
CA THR A 220 0.01 3.07 2.99
C THR A 220 -1.08 2.12 2.52
N HIS A 221 -0.83 1.42 1.41
CA HIS A 221 -1.72 0.36 0.90
C HIS A 221 -1.32 -1.01 1.45
N GLN A 222 -0.30 -1.09 2.33
CA GLN A 222 0.06 -2.28 3.09
C GLN A 222 0.54 -3.50 2.26
N LYS A 223 0.82 -3.36 0.97
CA LYS A 223 1.30 -4.50 0.16
C LYS A 223 2.80 -4.66 0.32
N LEU A 224 3.21 -5.90 0.47
CA LEU A 224 4.60 -6.31 0.54
C LEU A 224 5.10 -6.70 -0.86
N TYR A 225 5.91 -5.84 -1.49
CA TYR A 225 6.52 -6.15 -2.79
C TYR A 225 7.85 -6.88 -2.61
N TYR A 226 8.02 -8.01 -3.31
CA TYR A 226 9.28 -8.77 -3.34
C TYR A 226 10.26 -8.27 -4.40
N ALA A 227 9.79 -7.51 -5.39
CA ALA A 227 10.64 -6.87 -6.38
C ALA A 227 11.12 -5.49 -5.86
N TRP A 228 11.49 -5.45 -4.59
CA TRP A 228 11.87 -4.25 -3.84
C TRP A 228 13.32 -4.39 -3.37
N SER A 229 14.05 -3.28 -3.33
CA SER A 229 15.42 -3.22 -2.82
C SER A 229 15.72 -1.88 -2.16
N LEU A 230 16.66 -1.89 -1.23
CA LEU A 230 17.27 -0.67 -0.70
C LEU A 230 18.22 0.00 -1.72
N PRO A 231 18.49 1.30 -1.58
CA PRO A 231 19.52 1.99 -2.34
C PRO A 231 20.90 1.34 -2.14
N ILE A 232 21.74 1.42 -3.17
CA ILE A 232 23.13 0.99 -3.06
C ILE A 232 23.87 2.03 -2.23
N VAL A 233 24.53 1.56 -1.17
CA VAL A 233 25.49 2.39 -0.41
C VAL A 233 26.82 2.34 -1.14
N ARG A 234 27.31 3.50 -1.59
CA ARG A 234 28.65 3.62 -2.19
C ARG A 234 29.64 4.12 -1.16
N VAL A 235 30.92 3.79 -1.33
CA VAL A 235 32.01 4.24 -0.43
C VAL A 235 32.07 5.77 -0.35
N ASN A 236 31.80 6.45 -1.48
CA ASN A 236 31.80 7.90 -1.57
C ASN A 236 30.45 8.54 -1.21
N ASP A 237 29.45 7.76 -0.80
CA ASP A 237 28.21 8.35 -0.29
C ASP A 237 28.51 9.07 1.03
N ARG A 238 27.88 10.23 1.24
CA ARG A 238 27.87 10.86 2.55
C ARG A 238 27.33 9.88 3.60
N ASN A 239 27.97 9.83 4.76
CA ASN A 239 27.58 8.96 5.89
C ASN A 239 27.41 7.48 5.49
N CYS A 240 28.21 6.97 4.54
CA CYS A 240 28.08 5.61 4.00
C CYS A 240 28.04 4.52 5.08
N ILE A 241 28.87 4.64 6.12
CA ILE A 241 28.91 3.69 7.26
C ILE A 241 27.57 3.70 8.00
N GLU A 242 27.05 4.87 8.35
CA GLU A 242 25.79 5.01 9.08
C GLU A 242 24.60 4.54 8.23
N LYS A 243 24.59 4.88 6.94
CA LYS A 243 23.57 4.43 6.00
C LYS A 243 23.56 2.92 5.85
N PHE A 244 24.73 2.29 5.74
CA PHE A 244 24.83 0.83 5.71
C PHE A 244 24.33 0.20 7.01
N ALA A 245 24.70 0.76 8.17
CA ALA A 245 24.20 0.30 9.46
C ALA A 245 22.67 0.47 9.58
N ARG A 246 22.10 1.58 9.09
CA ARG A 246 20.66 1.83 9.04
C ARG A 246 19.94 0.80 8.17
N HIS A 247 20.45 0.53 6.96
CA HIS A 247 19.93 -0.51 6.08
C HIS A 247 19.90 -1.86 6.79
N LYS A 248 21.00 -2.27 7.44
CA LYS A 248 21.06 -3.54 8.18
C LYS A 248 20.04 -3.61 9.32
N ARG A 249 19.92 -2.55 10.12
CA ARG A 249 18.93 -2.46 11.21
C ARG A 249 17.50 -2.58 10.69
N PHE A 250 17.17 -1.85 9.63
CA PHE A 250 15.85 -1.91 9.00
C PHE A 250 15.52 -3.33 8.50
N LEU A 251 16.43 -3.96 7.76
CA LEU A 251 16.22 -5.31 7.24
C LEU A 251 16.00 -6.33 8.39
N ASN A 252 16.79 -6.25 9.46
CA ASN A 252 16.62 -7.10 10.63
C ASN A 252 15.26 -6.87 11.30
N HIS A 253 14.87 -5.62 11.54
CA HIS A 253 13.61 -5.27 12.17
C HIS A 253 12.40 -5.78 11.38
N VAL A 254 12.38 -5.53 10.07
CA VAL A 254 11.30 -6.00 9.20
C VAL A 254 11.28 -7.53 9.13
N THR A 255 12.46 -8.18 9.10
CA THR A 255 12.57 -9.64 9.16
C THR A 255 11.91 -10.18 10.42
N GLU A 256 12.30 -9.70 11.60
CA GLU A 256 11.77 -10.15 12.89
C GLU A 256 10.26 -9.94 13.00
N THR A 257 9.77 -8.79 12.53
CA THR A 257 8.34 -8.46 12.51
C THR A 257 7.56 -9.43 11.63
N LEU A 258 8.05 -9.67 10.41
CA LEU A 258 7.45 -10.62 9.48
C LEU A 258 7.49 -12.07 9.99
N GLN A 259 8.57 -12.48 10.68
CA GLN A 259 8.62 -13.79 11.35
C GLN A 259 7.59 -13.88 12.47
N SER A 260 7.49 -12.85 13.31
CA SER A 260 6.54 -12.81 14.43
C SER A 260 5.09 -12.89 13.95
N ASP A 261 4.77 -12.17 12.88
CA ASP A 261 3.43 -12.17 12.29
C ASP A 261 3.09 -13.52 11.67
N LEU A 262 4.03 -14.14 10.94
CA LEU A 262 3.85 -15.49 10.40
C LEU A 262 3.63 -16.52 11.51
N ARG A 263 4.39 -16.48 12.61
CA ARG A 263 4.20 -17.37 13.77
C ARG A 263 2.78 -17.23 14.35
N LYS A 264 2.33 -16.00 14.58
CA LYS A 264 0.99 -15.72 15.13
C LYS A 264 -0.13 -16.20 14.22
N GLU A 265 0.07 -16.15 12.90
CA GLU A 265 -0.93 -16.59 11.92
C GLU A 265 -1.10 -18.11 11.96
N VAL A 266 0.01 -18.85 11.96
CA VAL A 266 0.02 -20.32 12.09
C VAL A 266 -0.61 -20.75 13.41
N GLN A 267 -0.19 -20.15 14.53
CA GLN A 267 -0.72 -20.48 15.86
C GLN A 267 -2.24 -20.26 15.96
N ARG A 268 -2.76 -19.23 15.30
CA ARG A 268 -4.20 -18.89 15.31
C ARG A 268 -5.00 -19.56 14.20
N GLN A 269 -4.35 -20.36 13.35
CA GLN A 269 -4.93 -20.98 12.17
C GLN A 269 -5.74 -20.01 11.29
N LEU A 270 -5.27 -18.76 11.16
CA LEU A 270 -6.01 -17.74 10.44
C LEU A 270 -6.04 -18.05 8.94
N ALA A 271 -7.23 -18.02 8.35
CA ALA A 271 -7.36 -18.16 6.90
C ALA A 271 -6.66 -17.00 6.16
N PRO A 272 -6.17 -17.25 4.92
CA PRO A 272 -5.48 -16.22 4.15
C PRO A 272 -6.38 -15.00 3.89
N ARG A 273 -5.85 -13.79 4.10
CA ARG A 273 -6.62 -12.56 3.81
C ARG A 273 -6.92 -12.42 2.31
N LYS A 274 -8.12 -11.91 2.01
CA LYS A 274 -8.56 -11.57 0.65
C LYS A 274 -7.73 -10.40 0.07
N ASN A 275 -7.66 -10.35 -1.25
CA ASN A 275 -6.93 -9.32 -1.99
C ASN A 275 -7.63 -7.96 -1.90
N HIS A 276 -6.86 -6.88 -1.82
CA HIS A 276 -7.35 -5.51 -2.00
C HIS A 276 -6.54 -4.79 -3.09
N ALA A 277 -7.17 -3.89 -3.84
CA ALA A 277 -6.54 -3.19 -4.97
C ALA A 277 -5.50 -2.14 -4.52
N ASP A 278 -4.50 -1.84 -5.36
CA ASP A 278 -3.45 -0.83 -5.09
C ASP A 278 -4.01 0.60 -4.99
N SER A 279 -5.12 0.85 -5.68
CA SER A 279 -5.71 2.18 -5.78
C SER A 279 -6.76 2.36 -4.69
N THR A 280 -6.37 3.03 -3.61
CA THR A 280 -7.34 3.70 -2.75
C THR A 280 -7.84 4.91 -3.53
N ALA A 281 -9.06 4.83 -4.05
CA ALA A 281 -9.69 5.96 -4.72
C ALA A 281 -10.12 7.07 -3.74
N GLY A 282 -9.37 7.28 -2.64
CA GLY A 282 -9.88 7.96 -1.44
C GLY A 282 -10.96 7.17 -0.70
N ALA A 283 -11.62 6.21 -1.35
CA ALA A 283 -12.53 5.22 -0.80
C ALA A 283 -11.76 3.98 -0.34
N SER A 284 -11.04 4.07 0.77
CA SER A 284 -10.62 2.90 1.54
C SER A 284 -10.46 3.27 3.01
N SER A 285 -11.03 2.42 3.83
CA SER A 285 -10.88 2.22 5.27
C SER A 285 -9.42 2.09 5.72
N VAL A 286 -8.63 3.17 5.58
CA VAL A 286 -7.39 3.30 6.34
C VAL A 286 -7.80 3.73 7.74
N PHE A 287 -8.39 2.79 8.48
CA PHE A 287 -8.54 2.96 9.92
C PHE A 287 -7.14 3.09 10.51
N ASN A 288 -6.93 4.23 11.15
CA ASN A 288 -5.86 4.48 12.08
C ASN A 288 -6.09 3.58 13.31
N THR A 289 -5.79 2.29 13.19
CA THR A 289 -5.82 1.36 14.33
C THR A 289 -4.43 0.80 14.53
N GLY A 290 -3.97 0.89 15.79
CA GLY A 290 -2.65 0.49 16.22
C GLY A 290 -2.25 -0.90 15.72
N ARG A 291 -0.96 -1.01 15.37
CA ARG A 291 -0.32 -2.14 14.67
C ARG A 291 -0.91 -2.43 13.29
N VAL A 292 -0.40 -1.63 12.36
CA VAL A 292 -0.50 -1.76 10.92
C VAL A 292 0.14 -3.10 10.49
N ARG A 293 -0.66 -4.02 9.93
CA ARG A 293 -0.19 -5.31 9.40
C ARG A 293 -0.29 -5.32 7.88
N PRO A 294 0.72 -5.84 7.15
CA PRO A 294 0.68 -5.90 5.70
C PRO A 294 -0.57 -6.63 5.19
N THR A 295 -1.18 -6.11 4.12
CA THR A 295 -2.29 -6.73 3.41
C THR A 295 -1.77 -7.32 2.08
N SER A 296 -1.81 -8.65 1.97
CA SER A 296 -2.00 -9.49 0.75
C SER A 296 -1.19 -10.81 0.79
N LYS A 297 -1.74 -11.86 0.14
CA LYS A 297 -1.08 -13.14 -0.26
C LYS A 297 -0.10 -13.74 0.76
N ILE A 298 -0.61 -13.99 1.96
CA ILE A 298 0.20 -13.85 3.17
C ILE A 298 1.24 -14.96 3.40
N TYR A 299 0.99 -16.19 2.94
CA TYR A 299 1.98 -17.27 3.09
C TYR A 299 3.09 -17.25 2.03
N GLU A 300 2.78 -16.77 0.83
CA GLU A 300 3.80 -16.55 -0.20
C GLU A 300 4.81 -15.51 0.29
N HIS A 301 4.35 -14.37 0.79
CA HIS A 301 5.21 -13.21 1.00
C HIS A 301 6.04 -13.25 2.28
N HIS A 302 5.57 -13.82 3.39
CA HIS A 302 6.41 -13.99 4.57
C HIS A 302 7.58 -14.95 4.29
N ILE A 303 7.29 -16.13 3.73
CA ILE A 303 8.34 -17.08 3.33
C ILE A 303 9.30 -16.41 2.34
N ARG A 304 8.81 -15.66 1.35
CA ARG A 304 9.63 -14.95 0.33
C ARG A 304 10.44 -13.78 0.87
N ALA A 305 9.86 -12.93 1.70
CA ALA A 305 10.56 -11.80 2.30
C ALA A 305 11.64 -12.30 3.24
N LEU A 306 11.36 -13.38 3.99
CA LEU A 306 12.37 -14.07 4.79
C LEU A 306 13.43 -14.74 3.92
N THR A 307 13.06 -15.26 2.75
CA THR A 307 14.02 -15.80 1.77
C THR A 307 14.98 -14.72 1.27
N GLN A 308 14.48 -13.51 0.99
CA GLN A 308 15.25 -12.36 0.53
C GLN A 308 16.14 -11.80 1.66
N LEU A 309 15.56 -11.53 2.82
CA LEU A 309 16.24 -10.90 3.96
C LEU A 309 17.29 -11.81 4.60
N LEU A 310 17.06 -13.13 4.61
CA LEU A 310 18.00 -14.12 5.15
C LEU A 310 19.04 -14.61 4.12
N SER A 311 19.07 -14.01 2.93
CA SER A 311 20.09 -14.23 1.88
C SER A 311 21.09 -13.07 1.75
N GLU A 312 20.75 -11.90 2.32
CA GLU A 312 21.62 -10.70 2.38
C GLU A 312 22.35 -10.57 3.73
N GLY A 313 22.14 -11.51 4.65
CA GLY A 313 22.86 -11.65 5.92
C GLY A 313 23.90 -12.76 5.89
#